data_AF-A0A386WNK6-F1
#
_entry.id   AF-A0A386WNK6-F1
#
_cell.length_a   1.000
_cell.length_b   1.000
_cell.length_c   1.000
_cell.angle_alpha   90.00
_cell.angle_beta   90.00
_cell.angle_gamma   90.00
#
_symmetry.space_group_name_H-M   'P 1'
#
loop_
_entity.id
_entity.type
_entity.pdbx_description
1 polymer ?
#
loop_
_entity_poly.entity_id
_entity_poly.type
_entity_poly.pdbx_seq_one_letter_code
_entity_poly.pdbx_strand_id
1 'polypeptide(L)'
;MAGGEIWLDPDRARRGGADLALSGRAVSAARRETGEPIAAAGAQRPWGRDDIGAAFDKHYQGYAETLLRAWELLGRSLEVLGSDVVRSVTATVETDLGNARDLGKIPQQGHNPHRPRR
;
A
#
# COMPACT_ATOMS: atom_id res chain seq x y z
N MET A 1 -15.44 6.91 17.10
CA MET A 1 -15.15 5.75 16.23
C MET A 1 -14.92 4.57 17.14
N ALA A 2 -15.82 3.59 17.13
CA ALA A 2 -15.73 2.43 18.01
C ALA A 2 -14.51 1.59 17.62
N GLY A 3 -13.70 1.22 18.61
CA GLY A 3 -12.58 0.31 18.45
C GLY A 3 -13.10 -1.04 17.96
N GLY A 4 -12.96 -1.29 16.66
CA GLY A 4 -13.20 -2.60 16.09
C GLY A 4 -11.99 -3.47 16.35
N GLU A 5 -12.17 -4.51 17.16
CA GLU A 5 -11.18 -5.59 17.24
C GLU A 5 -10.98 -6.18 15.85
N ILE A 6 -9.76 -6.09 15.34
CA ILE A 6 -9.37 -6.64 14.05
C ILE A 6 -8.82 -8.04 14.30
N TRP A 7 -9.62 -9.06 14.01
CA TRP A 7 -9.20 -10.45 14.00
C TRP A 7 -8.40 -10.72 12.71
N LEU A 8 -7.09 -10.49 12.79
CA LEU A 8 -6.15 -10.60 11.68
C LEU A 8 -5.13 -11.69 11.98
N ASP A 9 -4.86 -12.55 11.00
CA ASP A 9 -3.65 -13.38 11.02
C ASP A 9 -2.45 -12.48 10.66
N PRO A 10 -1.53 -12.19 11.61
CA PRO A 10 -0.45 -11.25 11.39
C PRO A 10 0.57 -11.75 10.35
N ASP A 11 0.77 -13.06 10.24
CA ASP A 11 1.67 -13.64 9.24
C ASP A 11 1.08 -13.50 7.84
N ARG A 12 -0.22 -13.81 7.71
CA ARG A 12 -0.93 -13.63 6.43
C ARG A 12 -0.95 -12.18 6.01
N ALA A 13 -1.18 -11.25 6.93
CA ALA A 13 -1.22 -9.82 6.62
C ALA A 13 0.15 -9.25 6.24
N ARG A 14 1.22 -9.67 6.93
CA ARG A 14 2.60 -9.31 6.54
C ARG A 14 2.95 -9.82 5.14
N ARG A 15 2.65 -11.09 4.84
CA ARG A 15 2.86 -11.65 3.50
C ARG A 15 2.08 -10.87 2.43
N GLY A 16 0.79 -10.65 2.66
CA GLY A 16 -0.05 -9.89 1.74
C GLY A 16 0.46 -8.46 1.51
N GLY A 17 0.91 -7.76 2.56
CA GLY A 17 1.53 -6.44 2.43
C GLY A 17 2.85 -6.47 1.64
N ALA A 18 3.69 -7.48 1.87
CA ALA A 18 4.94 -7.66 1.11
C ALA A 18 4.68 -7.96 -0.37
N ASP A 19 3.73 -8.84 -0.67
CA ASP A 19 3.32 -9.19 -2.04
C ASP A 19 2.72 -7.98 -2.76
N LEU A 20 1.93 -7.17 -2.05
CA LEU A 20 1.37 -5.93 -2.57
C LEU A 20 2.47 -4.91 -2.89
N ALA A 21 3.47 -4.79 -2.01
CA ALA A 21 4.60 -3.89 -2.24
C ALA A 21 5.46 -4.33 -3.43
N LEU A 22 5.68 -5.64 -3.57
CA LEU A 22 6.37 -6.23 -4.73
C LEU A 22 5.60 -5.97 -6.02
N SER A 23 4.28 -6.14 -5.99
CA SER A 23 3.40 -5.86 -7.12
C SER A 23 3.47 -4.38 -7.53
N GLY A 24 3.50 -3.45 -6.56
CA GLY A 24 3.71 -2.04 -6.82
C GLY A 24 5.02 -1.74 -7.55
N ARG A 25 6.13 -2.35 -7.10
CA ARG A 25 7.42 -2.24 -7.80
C ARG A 25 7.39 -2.80 -9.21
N ALA A 26 6.73 -3.94 -9.42
CA ALA A 26 6.57 -4.54 -10.74
C ALA A 26 5.75 -3.65 -11.69
N VAL A 27 4.66 -3.04 -11.20
CA VAL A 27 3.84 -2.09 -11.97
C VAL A 27 4.65 -0.85 -12.34
N SER A 28 5.42 -0.29 -11.39
CA SER A 28 6.32 0.85 -11.64
C SER A 28 7.45 0.49 -12.63
N ALA A 29 7.99 -0.72 -12.56
CA ALA A 29 8.99 -1.20 -13.53
C ALA A 29 8.38 -1.31 -14.92
N ALA A 30 7.21 -1.93 -15.06
CA ALA A 30 6.50 -2.01 -16.33
C ALA A 30 6.16 -0.63 -16.90
N ARG A 31 5.82 0.35 -16.05
CA ARG A 31 5.63 1.75 -16.47
C ARG A 31 6.90 2.34 -17.06
N ARG A 32 8.08 2.07 -16.49
CA ARG A 32 9.36 2.53 -17.06
C ARG A 32 9.67 1.81 -18.36
N GLU A 33 9.65 0.48 -18.35
CA GLU A 33 10.08 -0.36 -19.47
C GLU A 33 9.16 -0.24 -20.70
N THR A 34 7.84 -0.16 -20.49
CA THR A 34 6.85 -0.09 -21.57
C THR A 34 6.30 1.32 -21.78
N GLY A 35 6.03 2.03 -20.69
CA GLY A 35 5.42 3.36 -20.76
C GLY A 35 6.37 4.47 -21.24
N GLU A 36 7.67 4.39 -20.95
CA GLU A 36 8.62 5.40 -21.47
C GLU A 36 8.78 5.34 -23.00
N PRO A 37 8.93 4.17 -23.63
CA PRO A 37 8.90 4.09 -25.09
C PRO A 37 7.64 4.67 -25.71
N ILE A 38 6.47 4.44 -25.10
CA ILE A 38 5.19 5.02 -25.55
C ILE A 38 5.23 6.55 -25.46
N ALA A 39 5.69 7.08 -24.32
CA ALA A 39 5.82 8.53 -24.13
C ALA A 39 6.79 9.16 -25.15
N ALA A 40 7.93 8.50 -25.39
CA ALA A 40 8.95 8.94 -26.33
C ALA A 40 8.44 8.91 -27.78
N ALA A 41 7.75 7.83 -28.18
CA ALA A 41 7.11 7.73 -29.49
C ALA A 41 6.03 8.81 -29.64
N GLY A 42 5.21 9.03 -28.62
CA GLY A 42 4.18 10.07 -28.62
C GLY A 42 4.76 11.47 -28.84
N ALA A 43 5.91 11.77 -28.23
CA ALA A 43 6.61 13.06 -28.42
C ALA A 43 7.18 13.22 -29.84
N GLN A 44 7.52 12.13 -30.53
CA GLN A 44 8.03 12.15 -31.91
C GLN A 44 6.93 12.34 -32.96
N ARG A 45 5.65 12.19 -32.58
CA ARG A 45 4.48 12.34 -33.47
C ARG A 45 4.62 11.47 -34.73
N PRO A 46 4.59 10.12 -34.60
CA PRO A 46 4.79 9.20 -35.71
C PRO A 46 3.63 9.19 -36.71
N TRP A 47 2.49 9.75 -36.35
CA TRP A 47 1.39 10.07 -37.25
C TRP A 47 1.77 11.30 -38.10
N GLY A 48 1.33 11.33 -39.36
CA GLY A 48 1.69 12.37 -40.33
C GLY A 48 1.49 13.82 -39.85
N ARG A 49 2.06 14.78 -40.57
CA ARG A 49 1.90 16.22 -40.27
C ARG A 49 0.69 16.86 -40.96
N ASP A 50 -0.15 16.04 -41.58
CA ASP A 50 -1.39 16.48 -42.21
C ASP A 50 -2.51 16.70 -41.19
N ASP A 51 -3.67 17.15 -41.66
CA ASP A 51 -4.83 17.44 -40.80
C ASP A 51 -5.33 16.19 -40.06
N ILE A 52 -5.19 15.01 -40.68
CA ILE A 52 -5.55 13.72 -40.07
C ILE A 52 -4.62 13.41 -38.89
N GLY A 53 -3.31 13.55 -39.10
CA GLY A 53 -2.32 13.35 -38.04
C GLY A 53 -2.42 14.40 -36.93
N ALA A 54 -2.73 15.66 -37.26
CA ALA A 54 -3.00 16.69 -36.26
C ALA A 54 -4.24 16.38 -35.40
N ALA A 55 -5.31 15.87 -36.02
CA ALA A 55 -6.51 15.44 -35.29
C ALA A 55 -6.22 14.23 -34.38
N PHE A 56 -5.44 13.26 -34.86
CA PHE A 56 -5.02 12.11 -34.07
C PHE A 56 -4.17 12.54 -32.87
N ASP A 57 -3.15 13.37 -33.09
CA ASP A 57 -2.24 13.91 -32.07
C ASP A 57 -3.01 14.50 -30.90
N LYS A 58 -3.98 15.38 -31.21
CA LYS A 58 -4.77 16.09 -30.20
C LYS A 58 -5.45 15.14 -29.22
N HIS A 59 -6.03 14.06 -29.72
CA HIS A 59 -6.70 13.08 -28.86
C HIS A 59 -5.71 12.13 -28.19
N TYR A 60 -4.69 11.69 -28.93
CA TYR A 60 -3.67 10.79 -28.41
C TYR A 60 -2.94 11.38 -27.19
N GLN A 61 -2.46 12.63 -27.28
CA GLN A 61 -1.66 13.23 -26.20
C GLN A 61 -2.44 13.29 -24.87
N GLY A 62 -3.71 13.70 -24.91
CA GLY A 62 -4.54 13.80 -23.71
C GLY A 62 -4.78 12.45 -23.04
N TYR A 63 -5.06 11.40 -23.83
CA TYR A 63 -5.25 10.05 -23.28
C TYR A 63 -3.93 9.44 -22.81
N ALA A 64 -2.85 9.60 -23.58
CA ALA A 64 -1.53 9.07 -23.24
C ALA A 64 -1.02 9.68 -21.93
N GLU A 65 -1.12 11.00 -21.77
CA GLU A 65 -0.70 11.68 -20.54
C GLU A 65 -1.49 11.16 -19.32
N THR A 66 -2.81 11.05 -19.44
CA THR A 66 -3.68 10.57 -18.37
C THR A 66 -3.32 9.14 -17.97
N LEU A 67 -3.20 8.24 -18.95
CA LEU A 67 -2.86 6.83 -18.73
C LEU A 67 -1.49 6.68 -18.08
N LEU A 68 -0.46 7.35 -18.62
CA LEU A 68 0.91 7.23 -18.14
C LEU A 68 1.08 7.77 -16.72
N ARG A 69 0.32 8.80 -16.34
CA ARG A 69 0.26 9.33 -14.97
C ARG A 69 -0.46 8.38 -14.03
N ALA A 70 -1.62 7.84 -14.44
CA ALA A 70 -2.38 6.90 -13.63
C ALA A 70 -1.60 5.61 -13.36
N TRP A 71 -0.88 5.10 -14.36
CA TRP A 71 -0.03 3.92 -14.23
C TRP A 71 1.10 4.14 -13.21
N GLU A 72 1.81 5.27 -13.32
CA GLU A 72 2.85 5.64 -12.36
C GLU A 72 2.30 5.79 -10.92
N LEU A 73 1.12 6.41 -10.77
CA LEU A 73 0.48 6.57 -9.47
C LEU A 73 0.07 5.21 -8.87
N LEU A 74 -0.44 4.29 -9.70
CA LEU A 74 -0.88 2.97 -9.28
C LEU A 74 0.28 2.18 -8.69
N GLY A 75 1.43 2.11 -9.38
CA GLY A 75 2.61 1.39 -8.89
C GLY A 75 3.09 1.92 -7.54
N ARG A 76 3.22 3.25 -7.41
CA ARG A 76 3.60 3.91 -6.16
C ARG A 76 2.58 3.67 -5.03
N SER A 77 1.29 3.72 -5.33
CA SER A 77 0.23 3.52 -4.33
C SER A 77 0.23 2.11 -3.77
N LEU A 78 0.43 1.09 -4.62
CA LEU A 78 0.54 -0.31 -4.19
C LEU A 78 1.79 -0.53 -3.34
N GLU A 79 2.92 0.06 -3.73
CA GLU A 79 4.18 -0.05 -2.98
C GLU A 79 4.07 0.53 -1.57
N VAL A 80 3.52 1.74 -1.46
CA VAL A 80 3.31 2.42 -0.18
C VAL A 80 2.30 1.66 0.67
N LEU A 81 1.14 1.30 0.11
CA LEU A 81 0.10 0.58 0.85
C LEU A 81 0.61 -0.76 1.39
N GLY A 82 1.33 -1.53 0.57
CA GLY A 82 1.92 -2.80 1.02
C GLY A 82 2.91 -2.61 2.17
N SER A 83 3.78 -1.59 2.07
CA SER A 83 4.75 -1.26 3.11
C SER A 83 4.08 -0.80 4.41
N ASP A 84 3.02 0.01 4.33
CA ASP A 84 2.28 0.51 5.48
C ASP A 84 1.50 -0.60 6.18
N VAL A 85 0.94 -1.56 5.44
CA VAL A 85 0.32 -2.76 6.02
C VAL A 85 1.34 -3.54 6.85
N VAL A 86 2.53 -3.83 6.30
CA VAL A 86 3.59 -4.54 7.03
C VAL A 86 3.98 -3.79 8.29
N ARG A 87 4.19 -2.47 8.21
CA ARG A 87 4.55 -1.63 9.35
C ARG A 87 3.47 -1.66 10.45
N SER A 88 2.22 -1.50 10.06
CA SER A 88 1.07 -1.47 10.97
C SER A 88 0.89 -2.80 11.72
N VAL A 89 0.97 -3.92 11.01
CA VAL A 89 0.84 -5.26 11.62
C VAL A 89 1.99 -5.54 12.58
N THR A 90 3.23 -5.20 12.20
CA THR A 90 4.39 -5.36 13.09
C THR A 90 4.22 -4.54 14.37
N ALA A 91 3.86 -3.26 14.26
CA ALA A 91 3.64 -2.40 15.43
C ALA A 91 2.51 -2.92 16.34
N THR A 92 1.44 -3.45 15.76
CA THR A 92 0.31 -4.02 16.50
C THR A 92 0.75 -5.26 17.29
N VAL A 93 1.48 -6.19 16.67
CA VAL A 93 1.98 -7.40 17.32
C VAL A 93 2.98 -7.05 18.43
N GLU A 94 3.89 -6.12 18.19
CA GLU A 94 4.85 -5.67 19.20
C GLU A 94 4.15 -5.05 20.42
N THR A 95 3.11 -4.24 20.17
CA THR A 95 2.28 -3.63 21.23
C THR A 95 1.56 -4.70 22.04
N ASP A 96 0.94 -5.68 21.38
CA ASP A 96 0.22 -6.76 22.04
C ASP A 96 1.14 -7.63 22.91
N LEU A 97 2.32 -8.00 22.38
CA LEU A 97 3.34 -8.74 23.15
C LEU A 97 3.88 -7.93 24.33
N GLY A 98 4.04 -6.62 24.18
CA GLY A 98 4.41 -5.72 25.26
C GLY A 98 3.37 -5.71 26.39
N ASN A 99 2.11 -5.50 26.02
CA ASN A 99 1.00 -5.50 26.96
C ASN A 99 0.85 -6.84 27.69
N ALA A 100 0.95 -7.96 26.97
CA ALA A 100 0.87 -9.30 27.55
C ALA A 100 1.98 -9.54 28.60
N ARG A 101 3.21 -9.10 28.32
CA ARG A 101 4.33 -9.18 29.28
C ARG A 101 4.06 -8.35 30.53
N ASP A 102 3.51 -7.15 30.39
CA ASP A 102 3.24 -6.27 31.53
C ASP A 102 2.07 -6.78 32.39
N LEU A 103 1.02 -7.31 31.77
CA LEU A 103 -0.06 -8.00 32.49
C LEU A 103 0.46 -9.23 33.25
N GLY A 104 1.37 -10.00 32.67
CA GLY A 104 2.00 -11.15 33.35
C GLY A 104 2.88 -10.78 34.54
N LYS A 105 3.35 -9.52 34.64
CA LYS A 105 4.13 -9.01 35.77
C LYS A 105 3.26 -8.51 36.92
N ILE A 106 1.96 -8.27 36.71
CA ILE A 106 1.04 -7.86 37.78
C ILE A 106 0.87 -9.08 38.69
N PRO A 107 1.38 -9.05 39.94
CA PRO A 107 1.10 -10.13 40.88
C PRO A 107 -0.41 -10.23 41.00
N GLN A 108 -0.97 -11.45 40.94
CA GLN A 108 -2.36 -11.63 41.35
C GLN A 108 -2.43 -11.15 42.81
N GLN A 109 -2.90 -9.92 43.02
CA GLN A 109 -3.31 -9.47 44.34
C GLN A 109 -4.48 -10.37 44.68
N GLY A 110 -4.17 -11.45 45.41
CA GLY A 110 -5.15 -12.40 45.89
C GLY A 110 -6.25 -11.59 46.55
N HIS A 111 -7.41 -11.55 45.90
CA HIS A 111 -8.63 -11.09 46.52
C HIS A 111 -8.83 -12.02 47.72
N ASN A 112 -8.51 -11.53 48.91
CA ASN A 112 -8.73 -12.24 50.15
C ASN A 112 -10.12 -11.81 50.65
N PRO A 113 -11.19 -12.59 50.40
CA PRO A 113 -12.55 -12.20 50.77
C PRO A 113 -12.78 -12.17 52.29
N HIS A 114 -11.76 -12.51 53.10
CA HIS A 114 -11.84 -12.54 54.56
C HIS A 114 -10.98 -11.44 55.18
N ARG A 115 -11.43 -10.19 55.08
CA ARG A 115 -10.97 -9.12 55.98
C ARG A 115 -12.17 -8.54 56.73
N PRO A 116 -12.42 -8.93 57.99
CA PRO A 116 -13.50 -8.33 58.75
C PRO A 116 -13.13 -6.88 59.05
N ARG A 117 -14.04 -5.96 58.70
CA ARG A 117 -13.96 -4.55 59.10
C ARG A 117 -14.07 -4.49 60.62
N ARG A 118 -13.02 -3.99 61.27
CA ARG A 118 -13.09 -3.46 62.63
C ARG A 118 -13.28 -1.95 62.56
#